data_AF-A0A8J6AF10-F1
#
_entry.id   AF-A0A8J6AF10-F1
#
_cell.length_a   1.000
_cell.length_b   1.000
_cell.length_c   1.000
_cell.angle_alpha   90.00
_cell.angle_beta   90.00
_cell.angle_gamma   90.00
#
_symmetry.space_group_name_H-M   'P 1'
#
loop_
_entity.id
_entity.type
_entity.pdbx_description
1 polymer ?
#
loop_
_entity_poly.entity_id
_entity_poly.type
_entity_poly.pdbx_seq_one_letter_code
_entity_poly.pdbx_strand_id
1 'polypeptide(L)'
;MSFPGPFCGDPWDRLLSCLVRLDSHQLEELKLQLQAPELLPAAPRPFSWADLRALEPAPLLGLLQAHFLEADAWGLVLGALERMGLAELGADARAARAGECSARG
;
A
#
# COMPACT_ATOMS: atom_id res chain seq x y z
N MET A 1 -9.78 -14.92 -18.53
CA MET A 1 -8.82 -14.72 -17.43
C MET A 1 -9.62 -14.22 -16.26
N SER A 2 -9.97 -15.10 -15.33
CA SER A 2 -10.81 -14.76 -14.19
C SER A 2 -9.95 -14.15 -13.10
N PHE A 3 -10.18 -12.87 -12.79
CA PHE A 3 -9.71 -12.30 -11.52
C PHE A 3 -10.45 -13.03 -10.39
N PRO A 4 -9.77 -13.66 -9.43
CA PRO A 4 -10.44 -14.17 -8.25
C PRO A 4 -11.04 -13.00 -7.46
N GLY A 5 -12.26 -13.20 -6.98
CA GLY A 5 -13.12 -12.22 -6.30
C GLY A 5 -12.58 -11.66 -4.98
N PRO A 6 -13.44 -10.94 -4.22
CA PRO A 6 -13.04 -9.89 -3.29
C PRO A 6 -12.20 -10.44 -2.14
N PHE A 7 -11.09 -9.75 -1.85
CA PHE A 7 -10.25 -9.72 -0.65
C PHE A 7 -10.53 -10.76 0.47
N CYS A 8 -10.60 -12.06 0.18
CA CYS A 8 -10.58 -13.12 1.18
C CYS A 8 -9.15 -13.67 1.24
N GLY A 9 -8.34 -13.15 2.15
CA GLY A 9 -6.91 -13.48 2.23
C GLY A 9 -6.24 -12.78 3.41
N ASP A 10 -4.96 -13.09 3.60
CA ASP A 10 -4.11 -12.44 4.60
C ASP A 10 -4.11 -10.91 4.40
N PRO A 11 -4.08 -10.10 5.47
CA PRO A 11 -4.08 -8.65 5.38
C PRO A 11 -2.95 -8.11 4.49
N TRP A 12 -1.83 -8.81 4.37
CA TRP A 12 -0.76 -8.43 3.45
C TRP A 12 -1.08 -8.77 1.98
N ASP A 13 -1.79 -9.87 1.71
CA ASP A 13 -2.28 -10.18 0.36
C ASP A 13 -3.25 -9.10 -0.13
N ARG A 14 -4.09 -8.59 0.77
CA ARG A 14 -5.01 -7.48 0.46
C ARG A 14 -4.25 -6.19 0.18
N LEU A 15 -3.21 -5.90 0.95
CA LEU A 15 -2.35 -4.75 0.73
C LEU A 15 -1.61 -4.87 -0.61
N LEU A 16 -1.10 -6.05 -0.95
CA LEU A 16 -0.47 -6.34 -2.23
C LEU A 16 -1.42 -6.08 -3.40
N SER A 17 -2.67 -6.55 -3.29
CA SER A 17 -3.68 -6.30 -4.30
C SER A 17 -3.96 -4.81 -4.49
N CYS A 18 -3.92 -4.01 -3.42
CA CYS A 18 -3.99 -2.55 -3.54
C CYS A 18 -2.79 -1.96 -4.29
N LEU A 19 -1.56 -2.42 -3.98
CA LEU A 19 -0.34 -1.96 -4.65
C LEU A 19 -0.29 -2.34 -6.13
N VAL A 20 -0.78 -3.54 -6.50
CA VAL A 20 -0.82 -4.02 -7.89
C VAL A 20 -1.85 -3.26 -8.75
N ARG A 21 -2.86 -2.64 -8.12
CA ARG A 21 -3.84 -1.80 -8.83
C ARG A 21 -3.30 -0.43 -9.22
N LEU A 22 -2.16 -0.02 -8.66
CA LEU A 22 -1.48 1.23 -9.02
C LEU A 22 -0.83 1.08 -10.39
N ASP A 23 -0.97 2.10 -11.23
CA ASP A 23 -0.14 2.19 -12.43
C ASP A 23 1.32 2.57 -12.07
N SER A 24 2.22 2.49 -13.05
CA SER A 24 3.65 2.74 -12.83
C SER A 24 3.94 4.13 -12.24
N HIS A 25 3.22 5.17 -12.67
CA HIS A 25 3.39 6.52 -12.16
C HIS A 25 2.85 6.64 -10.73
N GLN A 26 1.67 6.09 -10.46
CA GLN A 26 1.09 6.06 -9.13
C GLN A 26 1.95 5.28 -8.13
N LEU A 27 2.55 4.16 -8.55
CA LEU A 27 3.45 3.39 -7.72
C LEU A 27 4.73 4.15 -7.38
N GLU A 28 5.32 4.85 -8.36
CA GLU A 28 6.47 5.74 -8.13
C GLU A 28 6.13 6.86 -7.15
N GLU A 29 4.97 7.49 -7.32
CA GLU A 29 4.53 8.56 -6.44
C GLU A 29 4.23 8.05 -5.02
N LEU A 30 3.65 6.85 -4.88
CA LEU A 30 3.47 6.20 -3.58
C LEU A 30 4.82 5.96 -2.89
N LYS A 31 5.83 5.46 -3.61
CA LYS A 31 7.18 5.28 -3.07
C LYS A 31 7.79 6.61 -2.60
N LEU A 32 7.53 7.71 -3.31
CA LEU A 32 7.96 9.06 -2.90
C LEU A 32 7.26 9.51 -1.62
N GLN A 33 5.94 9.28 -1.50
CA GLN A 33 5.19 9.59 -0.28
C GLN A 33 5.68 8.75 0.91
N LEU A 34 6.05 7.48 0.70
CA LEU A 34 6.65 6.64 1.75
C LEU A 34 7.99 7.18 2.26
N GLN A 35 8.66 8.08 1.54
CA GLN A 35 9.85 8.79 2.04
C GLN A 35 9.56 10.10 2.74
N ALA A 36 8.32 10.58 2.64
CA ALA A 36 7.92 11.85 3.19
C ALA A 36 8.00 11.79 4.73
N PRO A 37 8.77 12.69 5.37
CA PRO A 37 8.89 12.70 6.83
C PRO A 37 7.55 12.94 7.54
N GLU A 38 6.55 13.46 6.83
CA GLU A 38 5.18 13.65 7.33
C GLU A 38 4.43 12.33 7.51
N LEU A 39 4.78 11.28 6.76
CA LEU A 39 4.18 9.95 6.87
C LEU A 39 4.99 9.01 7.77
N LEU A 40 6.30 9.23 7.90
CA LEU A 40 7.17 8.44 8.79
C LEU A 40 7.53 9.26 10.05
N PRO A 41 6.76 9.14 11.15
CA PRO A 41 6.86 10.04 12.30
C PRO A 41 8.13 9.85 13.16
N ALA A 42 8.98 8.86 12.88
CA ALA A 42 10.20 8.66 13.64
C ALA A 42 11.34 8.16 12.74
N ALA A 43 12.46 8.87 12.81
CA ALA A 43 13.73 8.37 12.30
C ALA A 43 14.15 7.11 13.08
N PRO A 44 14.95 6.20 12.48
CA PRO A 44 15.60 6.32 11.18
C PRO A 44 14.64 6.07 10.01
N ARG A 45 14.81 6.83 8.92
CA ARG A 45 14.15 6.52 7.65
C ARG A 45 14.62 5.13 7.23
N PRO A 46 13.73 4.13 7.14
CA PRO A 46 14.17 2.76 6.96
C PRO A 46 14.70 2.47 5.55
N PHE A 47 14.44 3.36 4.57
CA PHE A 47 14.71 3.08 3.16
C PHE A 47 15.40 4.24 2.44
N SER A 48 16.33 3.93 1.54
CA SER A 48 16.85 4.88 0.57
C SER A 48 15.96 4.95 -0.69
N TRP A 49 16.00 6.07 -1.42
CA TRP A 49 15.30 6.18 -2.71
C TRP A 49 15.83 5.25 -3.78
N ALA A 50 17.13 4.97 -3.74
CA ALA A 50 17.74 4.01 -4.65
C ALA A 50 17.13 2.60 -4.44
N ASP A 51 16.88 2.22 -3.19
CA ASP A 51 16.30 0.92 -2.86
C ASP A 51 14.83 0.86 -3.24
N LEU A 52 14.04 1.90 -2.93
CA LEU A 52 12.60 1.91 -3.16
C LEU A 52 12.21 2.02 -4.64
N ARG A 53 12.92 2.84 -5.43
CA ARG A 53 12.50 3.15 -6.80
C ARG A 53 12.43 1.91 -7.69
N ALA A 54 13.35 0.96 -7.47
CA ALA A 54 13.47 -0.26 -8.27
C ALA A 54 12.49 -1.38 -7.86
N LEU A 55 11.70 -1.19 -6.79
CA LEU A 55 10.83 -2.24 -6.26
C LEU A 55 9.52 -2.31 -7.01
N GLU A 56 9.19 -3.50 -7.48
CA GLU A 56 7.83 -3.84 -7.92
C GLU A 56 6.88 -3.97 -6.69
N PRO A 57 5.55 -4.02 -6.89
CA PRO A 57 4.57 -4.09 -5.79
C PRO A 57 4.83 -5.19 -4.76
N ALA A 58 5.22 -6.39 -5.19
CA ALA A 58 5.49 -7.51 -4.28
C ALA A 58 6.79 -7.33 -3.46
N PRO A 59 7.93 -6.96 -4.06
CA PRO A 59 9.12 -6.56 -3.31
C PRO A 59 8.88 -5.40 -2.34
N LEU A 60 8.06 -4.42 -2.73
CA LEU A 60 7.69 -3.30 -1.87
C LEU A 60 6.90 -3.77 -0.64
N LEU A 61 5.95 -4.69 -0.82
CA LEU A 61 5.21 -5.30 0.29
C LEU A 61 6.13 -6.04 1.26
N GLY A 62 7.05 -6.87 0.73
CA GLY A 62 7.99 -7.62 1.57
C GLY A 62 8.87 -6.70 2.42
N LEU A 63 9.25 -5.54 1.88
CA LEU A 63 10.00 -4.52 2.59
C LEU A 63 9.14 -3.81 3.66
N LEU A 64 7.85 -3.56 3.40
CA LEU A 64 6.93 -3.06 4.41
C LEU A 64 6.74 -4.07 5.56
N GLN A 65 6.58 -5.36 5.24
CA GLN A 65 6.47 -6.44 6.24
C GLN A 65 7.72 -6.57 7.12
N ALA A 66 8.91 -6.34 6.55
CA ALA A 66 10.15 -6.47 7.28
C ALA A 66 10.41 -5.33 8.28
N HIS A 67 9.81 -4.15 8.06
CA HIS A 67 10.10 -2.94 8.84
C HIS A 67 8.93 -2.43 9.67
N PHE A 68 7.69 -2.80 9.34
CA PHE A 68 6.50 -2.28 9.99
C PHE A 68 5.57 -3.41 10.43
N LEU A 69 4.84 -3.14 11.51
CA LEU A 69 3.66 -3.92 11.83
C LEU A 69 2.59 -3.68 10.76
N GLU A 70 1.71 -4.66 10.59
CA GLU A 70 0.61 -4.61 9.62
C GLU A 70 -0.18 -3.30 9.72
N ALA A 71 -0.61 -2.92 10.93
CA ALA A 71 -1.40 -1.72 11.14
C ALA A 71 -0.69 -0.43 10.69
N ASP A 72 0.62 -0.37 10.87
CA ASP A 72 1.45 0.78 10.50
C ASP A 72 1.69 0.81 8.99
N ALA A 73 2.00 -0.33 8.37
CA ALA A 73 2.15 -0.45 6.92
C ALA A 73 0.86 -0.04 6.18
N TRP A 74 -0.29 -0.47 6.68
CA TRP A 74 -1.59 -0.03 6.17
C TRP A 74 -1.81 1.47 6.36
N GLY A 75 -1.44 2.03 7.52
CA GLY A 75 -1.53 3.46 7.77
C GLY A 75 -0.68 4.29 6.79
N LEU A 76 0.55 3.84 6.52
CA LEU A 76 1.46 4.47 5.57
C LEU A 76 0.93 4.46 4.14
N VAL A 77 0.48 3.30 3.67
CA VAL A 77 -0.05 3.15 2.30
C VAL A 77 -1.33 3.97 2.15
N LEU A 78 -2.26 3.90 3.11
CA LEU A 78 -3.49 4.69 3.06
C LEU A 78 -3.21 6.20 3.10
N GLY A 79 -2.30 6.64 3.98
CA GLY A 79 -1.90 8.04 4.05
C GLY A 79 -1.23 8.53 2.76
N ALA A 80 -0.43 7.68 2.11
CA ALA A 80 0.14 7.98 0.80
C ALA A 80 -0.95 8.12 -0.27
N LEU A 81 -1.88 7.17 -0.36
CA LEU A 81 -2.99 7.21 -1.32
C LEU A 81 -3.87 8.46 -1.15
N GLU A 82 -4.16 8.86 0.09
CA GLU A 82 -4.91 10.08 0.39
C GLU A 82 -4.16 11.33 -0.07
N ARG A 83 -2.85 11.40 0.15
CA ARG A 83 -2.00 12.52 -0.30
C ARG A 83 -1.87 12.61 -1.82
N MET A 84 -1.91 11.47 -2.50
CA MET A 84 -1.93 11.40 -3.97
C MET A 84 -3.31 11.76 -4.58
N GLY A 85 -4.33 11.99 -3.74
CA GLY A 85 -5.69 12.25 -4.20
C GLY A 85 -6.40 11.03 -4.79
N LEU A 86 -5.90 9.81 -4.53
CA LEU A 86 -6.50 8.56 -4.99
C LEU A 86 -7.66 8.15 -4.07
N ALA A 87 -8.70 8.99 -4.00
CA ALA A 87 -9.79 8.85 -3.05
C ALA A 87 -10.56 7.53 -3.20
N GLU A 88 -10.82 7.09 -4.44
CA GLU A 88 -11.51 5.81 -4.70
C GLU A 88 -10.67 4.62 -4.28
N LEU A 89 -9.38 4.59 -4.64
CA LEU A 89 -8.48 3.51 -4.26
C LEU A 89 -8.21 3.48 -2.75
N GLY A 90 -8.15 4.66 -2.11
CA GLY A 90 -8.04 4.78 -0.66
C GLY A 90 -9.28 4.27 0.06
N ALA A 91 -10.49 4.51 -0.48
CA ALA A 91 -11.73 3.95 0.05
C ALA A 91 -11.77 2.42 -0.08
N ASP A 92 -11.41 1.89 -1.25
CA ASP A 92 -11.29 0.45 -1.49
C ASP A 92 -10.28 -0.21 -0.55
N ALA A 93 -9.11 0.42 -0.37
CA ALA A 93 -8.06 -0.07 0.52
C ALA A 93 -8.51 -0.04 2.01
N ARG A 94 -9.26 0.98 2.45
CA ARG A 94 -9.85 1.01 3.80
C ARG A 94 -10.87 -0.11 4.00
N ALA A 95 -11.73 -0.35 3.02
CA ALA A 95 -12.68 -1.46 3.06
C ALA A 95 -11.96 -2.82 3.12
N ALA A 96 -10.92 -3.00 2.30
CA ALA A 96 -10.07 -4.20 2.30
C ALA A 96 -9.38 -4.42 3.67
N ARG A 97 -8.86 -3.35 4.28
CA ARG A 97 -8.28 -3.39 5.63
C ARG A 97 -9.30 -3.78 6.69
N ALA A 98 -10.51 -3.22 6.63
CA ALA A 98 -11.59 -3.51 7.57
C ALA A 98 -12.10 -4.97 7.48
N GLY A 99 -11.65 -5.73 6.47
CA GLY A 99 -12.20 -7.05 6.17
C GLY A 99 -13.63 -6.99 5.68
N GLU A 100 -14.10 -5.81 5.30
CA GLU A 100 -15.34 -5.62 4.58
C GLU A 100 -15.10 -6.11 3.15
N CYS A 101 -15.22 -7.41 2.94
CA CYS A 101 -15.51 -7.95 1.63
C CYS A 101 -16.80 -7.28 1.17
N SER A 102 -16.68 -6.23 0.36
CA SER A 102 -17.83 -5.66 -0.34
C SER A 102 -18.31 -6.70 -1.34
N ALA A 103 -19.14 -7.63 -0.87
CA ALA A 103 -20.02 -8.43 -1.70
C ALA A 103 -21.12 -7.49 -2.21
N ARG A 104 -20.75 -6.60 -3.15
CA ARG A 104 -21.75 -5.97 -4.00
C ARG A 104 -22.01 -6.95 -5.14
N GLY A 105 -23.18 -7.59 -5.04
CA GLY A 105 -23.71 -8.57 -6.00
C GLY A 105 -24.02 -7.99 -7.38
#